data_AF-A0A4Q4S1M4-F1
#
_entry.id   AF-A0A4Q4S1M4-F1
#
_cell.length_a   1.000
_cell.length_b   1.000
_cell.length_c   1.000
_cell.angle_alpha   90.00
_cell.angle_beta   90.00
_cell.angle_gamma   90.00
#
_symmetry.space_group_name_H-M   'P 1'
#
loop_
_entity.id
_entity.type
_entity.pdbx_description
1 polymer ?
#
loop_
_entity_poly.entity_id
_entity_poly.type
_entity_poly.pdbx_seq_one_letter_code
_entity_poly.pdbx_strand_id
1 'polypeptide(L)'
;MWAAIDYKELIEELPRRRGYCWCCGESPCSNPKISASRSLGEVADFAGKNPSIYDTTNRAAQPAAMGRYDFRPLRVRQTAKALFDSKRDLNLPQWYDVVGNIPPGETLARPVLRIPKMRKARKASKLFKPLPIEYPEDKLRSEFFGDHPWELARPRLVIENSGNDSKNYDWSKIVQPGKQLDGESVVQRQMWLMKHASLSKASAYDQARREFYQHRHLSEIRQRIAKEEALHVGAYFGKGPLEIGMELEDRTWENWKAWATKQIEDEQSMRAQMFSGQQEEGLGAGADMSNAEYDQAVDELQPVVPNNPQGQRPMGGVAAHP
;
A
#
# COMPACT_ATOMS: atom_id res chain seq x y z
N MET A 1 14.69 52.22 -12.46
CA MET A 1 15.12 51.37 -13.58
C MET A 1 14.89 49.92 -13.15
N TRP A 2 13.64 49.46 -13.26
CA TRP A 2 13.20 48.12 -12.87
C TRP A 2 12.69 47.45 -14.13
N ALA A 3 13.31 46.34 -14.53
CA ALA A 3 12.86 45.55 -15.67
C ALA A 3 11.73 44.62 -15.21
N ALA A 4 10.53 44.87 -15.73
CA ALA A 4 9.40 43.96 -15.66
C ALA A 4 9.69 42.76 -16.58
N ILE A 5 9.53 41.55 -16.08
CA ILE A 5 9.56 40.32 -16.89
C ILE A 5 8.10 39.95 -17.17
N ASP A 6 7.75 40.08 -18.44
CA ASP A 6 6.44 39.81 -19.03
C ASP A 6 6.27 38.30 -19.24
N TYR A 7 5.32 37.68 -18.54
CA TYR A 7 4.98 36.25 -18.68
C TYR A 7 3.82 36.09 -19.67
N LYS A 8 4.06 36.35 -20.95
CA LYS A 8 3.02 36.27 -22.00
C LYS A 8 3.29 35.39 -23.21
N GLU A 9 4.35 34.58 -23.22
CA GLU A 9 4.60 33.62 -24.31
C GLU A 9 5.11 32.29 -23.75
N LEU A 10 4.19 31.37 -23.42
CA LEU A 10 4.50 29.94 -23.26
C LEU A 10 3.23 29.07 -23.18
N ILE A 11 2.22 29.38 -24.00
CA ILE A 11 1.07 28.49 -24.22
C ILE A 11 0.78 28.46 -25.72
N GLU A 12 1.56 27.68 -26.46
CA GLU A 12 1.14 27.15 -27.76
C GLU A 12 1.92 25.86 -28.04
N GLU A 13 1.24 24.88 -28.66
CA GLU A 13 1.67 23.52 -29.03
C GLU A 13 1.47 22.38 -28.01
N LEU A 14 0.21 21.97 -27.83
CA LEU A 14 -0.14 20.56 -27.58
C LEU A 14 -1.14 20.07 -28.64
N PRO A 15 -0.92 18.91 -29.28
CA PRO A 15 -1.80 18.41 -30.32
C PRO A 15 -3.10 17.81 -29.75
N ARG A 16 -4.22 18.25 -30.33
CA ARG A 16 -5.59 17.75 -30.18
C ARG A 16 -5.67 16.21 -30.16
N ARG A 17 -6.28 15.64 -29.11
CA ARG A 17 -7.09 14.42 -29.23
C ARG A 17 -8.32 14.49 -28.31
N ARG A 18 -9.50 14.52 -28.96
CA ARG A 18 -10.83 13.97 -28.62
C ARG A 18 -11.00 13.65 -27.11
N GLY A 19 -11.75 14.38 -26.30
CA GLY A 19 -13.12 14.83 -26.51
C GLY A 19 -14.08 13.78 -25.97
N TYR A 20 -14.50 13.90 -24.70
CA TYR A 20 -15.79 13.47 -24.17
C TYR A 20 -16.07 14.24 -22.87
N CYS A 21 -17.30 14.71 -22.73
CA CYS A 21 -17.83 15.44 -21.59
C CYS A 21 -19.13 14.75 -21.14
N TRP A 22 -19.50 15.01 -19.88
CA TRP A 22 -20.79 14.80 -19.18
C TRP A 22 -20.98 13.51 -18.36
N CYS A 23 -20.99 13.74 -17.04
CA CYS A 23 -22.08 13.50 -16.07
C CYS A 23 -23.14 12.42 -16.35
N CYS A 24 -23.37 11.62 -15.29
CA CYS A 24 -24.54 10.81 -14.84
C CYS A 24 -24.01 9.43 -14.39
N GLY A 25 -24.23 8.93 -13.18
CA GLY A 25 -25.51 8.78 -12.50
C GLY A 25 -25.90 7.28 -12.51
N GLU A 26 -25.67 6.59 -11.39
CA GLU A 26 -26.32 5.38 -10.87
C GLU A 26 -26.73 4.20 -11.79
N SER A 27 -26.25 3.00 -11.39
CA SER A 27 -26.85 1.64 -11.54
C SER A 27 -26.21 0.64 -12.55
N PRO A 28 -26.03 -0.65 -12.19
CA PRO A 28 -25.35 -1.65 -13.02
C PRO A 28 -26.32 -2.47 -13.89
N CYS A 29 -26.03 -2.55 -15.20
CA CYS A 29 -26.78 -3.38 -16.14
C CYS A 29 -26.21 -4.80 -16.27
N SER A 30 -27.10 -5.77 -16.29
CA SER A 30 -26.92 -7.22 -16.40
C SER A 30 -26.54 -7.69 -17.81
N ASN A 31 -25.70 -8.72 -17.91
CA ASN A 31 -25.29 -9.37 -19.16
C ASN A 31 -26.33 -10.40 -19.64
N PRO A 32 -26.76 -10.40 -20.92
CA PRO A 32 -27.51 -11.51 -21.48
C PRO A 32 -26.59 -12.57 -22.11
N LYS A 33 -26.91 -13.83 -21.81
CA LYS A 33 -26.32 -15.04 -22.39
C LYS A 33 -26.74 -15.17 -23.86
N ILE A 34 -25.78 -15.40 -24.77
CA ILE A 34 -26.05 -15.77 -26.16
C ILE A 34 -25.94 -17.30 -26.26
N SER A 35 -27.08 -17.95 -26.50
CA SER A 35 -27.20 -19.31 -27.00
C SER A 35 -27.16 -19.29 -28.53
N ALA A 36 -26.34 -20.15 -29.13
CA ALA A 36 -26.34 -20.39 -30.57
C ALA A 36 -26.72 -21.85 -30.82
N SER A 37 -27.87 -22.04 -31.46
CA SER A 37 -28.37 -23.29 -32.03
C SER A 37 -28.37 -23.18 -33.56
N ARG A 38 -27.85 -24.21 -34.24
CA ARG A 38 -28.06 -24.62 -35.66
C ARG A 38 -26.87 -25.49 -36.08
N SER A 39 -26.99 -26.52 -36.91
CA SER A 39 -28.12 -27.19 -37.54
C SER A 39 -27.57 -28.50 -38.12
N LEU A 40 -28.44 -29.51 -38.15
CA LEU A 40 -28.29 -30.84 -38.74
C LEU A 40 -27.80 -30.81 -40.20
N GLY A 41 -26.97 -31.79 -40.54
CA GLY A 41 -26.58 -32.18 -41.90
C GLY A 41 -26.04 -33.61 -41.90
N GLU A 42 -26.96 -34.57 -42.09
CA GLU A 42 -26.76 -35.98 -42.46
C GLU A 42 -26.19 -36.03 -43.90
N VAL A 43 -25.31 -36.94 -44.33
CA VAL A 43 -25.49 -38.38 -44.59
C VAL A 43 -24.12 -38.95 -45.02
N ALA A 44 -23.73 -40.16 -44.56
CA ALA A 44 -23.30 -41.29 -45.41
C ALA A 44 -22.53 -42.35 -44.60
N ASP A 45 -23.20 -43.48 -44.40
CA ASP A 45 -22.68 -44.73 -43.86
C ASP A 45 -21.61 -45.35 -44.77
N PHE A 46 -20.50 -45.77 -44.17
CA PHE A 46 -19.68 -46.86 -44.72
C PHE A 46 -19.23 -47.77 -43.57
N ALA A 47 -20.01 -48.82 -43.34
CA ALA A 47 -19.70 -49.89 -42.41
C ALA A 47 -18.63 -50.81 -43.00
N GLY A 48 -17.53 -51.05 -42.27
CA GLY A 48 -16.60 -52.11 -42.60
C GLY A 48 -15.30 -52.14 -41.79
N LYS A 49 -15.25 -53.07 -40.82
CA LYS A 49 -14.08 -53.82 -40.29
C LYS A 49 -13.23 -53.20 -39.16
N ASN A 50 -13.46 -53.77 -37.97
CA ASN A 50 -12.54 -54.15 -36.88
C ASN A 50 -11.53 -53.13 -36.31
N PRO A 51 -11.62 -52.76 -35.01
CA PRO A 51 -10.58 -52.04 -34.31
C PRO A 51 -9.43 -52.98 -33.94
N SER A 52 -8.25 -52.71 -34.46
CA SER A 52 -7.03 -53.40 -34.04
C SER A 52 -6.50 -52.81 -32.74
N ILE A 53 -6.48 -53.68 -31.74
CA ILE A 53 -5.83 -53.60 -30.43
C ILE A 53 -4.36 -53.22 -30.61
N TYR A 54 -3.95 -52.00 -30.28
CA TYR A 54 -2.62 -51.72 -29.69
C TYR A 54 -2.66 -50.46 -28.82
N ASP A 55 -2.26 -50.63 -27.56
CA ASP A 55 -1.63 -49.65 -26.66
C ASP A 55 -2.42 -48.42 -26.19
N THR A 56 -3.43 -48.69 -25.38
CA THR A 56 -3.67 -47.93 -24.14
C THR A 56 -2.60 -48.27 -23.11
N THR A 57 -1.41 -47.68 -23.24
CA THR A 57 -0.40 -47.68 -22.16
C THR A 57 -0.04 -46.25 -21.78
N ASN A 58 -0.55 -45.85 -20.62
CA ASN A 58 0.03 -44.81 -19.74
C ASN A 58 0.21 -43.40 -20.31
N ARG A 59 -0.88 -42.77 -20.77
CA ARG A 59 -1.05 -41.33 -20.52
C ARG A 59 -1.73 -41.16 -19.17
N ALA A 60 -0.99 -41.50 -18.11
CA ALA A 60 -1.29 -40.97 -16.80
C ALA A 60 -1.22 -39.45 -16.96
N ALA A 61 -2.39 -38.81 -16.95
CA ALA A 61 -2.51 -37.40 -16.63
C ALA A 61 -1.91 -37.27 -15.22
N GLN A 62 -0.61 -36.99 -15.18
CA GLN A 62 0.09 -36.72 -13.94
C GLN A 62 -0.69 -35.56 -13.28
N PRO A 63 -1.13 -35.71 -12.01
CA PRO A 63 -1.66 -34.57 -11.29
C PRO A 63 -0.61 -33.48 -11.37
N ALA A 64 -1.03 -32.27 -11.81
CA ALA A 64 -0.14 -31.13 -11.95
C ALA A 64 0.51 -30.86 -10.59
N ALA A 65 1.71 -31.40 -10.39
CA ALA A 65 2.53 -31.11 -9.25
C ALA A 65 2.94 -29.64 -9.39
N MET A 66 2.22 -28.76 -8.71
CA MET A 66 2.56 -27.36 -8.55
C MET A 66 4.03 -27.25 -8.14
N GLY A 67 4.88 -26.70 -9.02
CA GLY A 67 6.26 -26.34 -8.67
C GLY A 67 7.41 -27.19 -9.25
N ARG A 68 7.21 -28.03 -10.27
CA ARG A 68 8.36 -28.58 -11.03
C ARG A 68 8.91 -27.50 -11.99
N TYR A 69 10.23 -27.33 -12.03
CA TYR A 69 10.89 -26.42 -12.97
C TYR A 69 10.60 -26.83 -14.42
N ASP A 70 9.96 -25.97 -15.20
CA ASP A 70 9.74 -26.19 -16.62
C ASP A 70 10.90 -25.64 -17.44
N PHE A 71 11.67 -26.53 -18.08
CA PHE A 71 12.82 -26.15 -18.92
C PHE A 71 12.44 -25.94 -20.39
N ARG A 72 11.17 -26.16 -20.77
CA ARG A 72 10.69 -25.96 -22.15
C ARG A 72 10.91 -24.51 -22.65
N PRO A 73 10.68 -23.44 -21.85
CA PRO A 73 10.93 -22.07 -22.30
C PRO A 73 12.41 -21.78 -22.64
N LEU A 74 13.36 -22.44 -21.97
CA LEU A 74 14.80 -22.27 -22.22
C LEU A 74 15.27 -23.03 -23.47
N ARG A 75 14.53 -24.07 -23.87
CA ARG A 75 14.87 -24.95 -25.00
C ARG A 75 14.13 -24.59 -26.29
N VAL A 76 13.44 -23.44 -26.34
CA VAL A 76 12.64 -22.99 -27.48
C VAL A 76 13.42 -22.97 -28.81
N ARG A 77 14.71 -22.59 -28.78
CA ARG A 77 15.59 -22.66 -29.96
C ARG A 77 15.86 -24.10 -30.41
N GLN A 78 16.12 -25.01 -29.47
CA GLN A 78 16.38 -26.42 -29.77
C GLN A 78 15.11 -27.09 -30.33
N THR A 79 13.94 -26.77 -29.77
CA THR A 79 12.66 -27.29 -30.27
C THR A 79 12.31 -26.75 -31.65
N ALA A 80 12.53 -25.46 -31.91
CA ALA A 80 12.30 -24.88 -33.24
C ALA A 80 13.22 -25.50 -34.30
N LYS A 81 14.50 -25.73 -33.95
CA LYS A 81 15.42 -26.47 -34.82
C LYS A 81 14.91 -27.88 -35.11
N ALA A 82 14.46 -28.60 -34.09
CA ALA A 82 13.94 -29.96 -34.25
C ALA A 82 12.66 -30.02 -35.12
N LEU A 83 11.79 -29.01 -35.05
CA LEU A 83 10.59 -28.93 -35.90
C LEU A 83 10.94 -28.66 -37.37
N PHE A 84 11.95 -27.83 -37.62
CA PHE A 84 12.48 -27.61 -38.95
C PHE A 84 13.21 -28.83 -39.51
N ASP A 85 14.09 -29.46 -38.72
CA ASP A 85 14.83 -30.67 -39.11
C ASP A 85 13.87 -31.83 -39.43
N SER A 86 12.74 -31.93 -38.72
CA SER A 86 11.66 -32.91 -38.98
C SER A 86 10.71 -32.50 -40.11
N LYS A 87 10.97 -31.38 -40.79
CA LYS A 87 10.16 -30.82 -41.89
C LYS A 87 8.69 -30.56 -41.52
N ARG A 88 8.40 -30.35 -40.24
CA ARG A 88 7.07 -29.91 -39.76
C ARG A 88 6.86 -28.43 -40.06
N ASP A 89 7.93 -27.66 -39.91
CA ASP A 89 7.98 -26.25 -40.29
C ASP A 89 8.90 -26.09 -41.51
N LEU A 90 8.45 -25.34 -42.51
CA LEU A 90 9.18 -25.16 -43.78
C LEU A 90 10.32 -24.14 -43.67
N ASN A 91 10.23 -23.21 -42.72
CA ASN A 91 11.18 -22.12 -42.53
C ASN A 91 11.55 -22.00 -41.06
N LEU A 92 12.79 -21.61 -40.80
CA LEU A 92 13.23 -21.24 -39.45
C LEU A 92 12.53 -19.95 -39.00
N PRO A 93 12.12 -19.84 -37.73
CA PRO A 93 11.58 -18.60 -37.20
C PRO A 93 12.62 -17.47 -37.28
N GLN A 94 12.17 -16.25 -37.58
CA GLN A 94 13.07 -15.08 -37.70
C GLN A 94 13.88 -14.80 -36.42
N TRP A 95 13.35 -15.15 -35.26
CA TRP A 95 14.03 -14.98 -33.97
C TRP A 95 15.11 -16.05 -33.68
N TYR A 96 15.19 -17.11 -34.49
CA TYR A 96 16.11 -18.24 -34.25
C TYR A 96 17.58 -17.81 -34.22
N ASP A 97 17.98 -16.97 -35.17
CA ASP A 97 19.35 -16.45 -35.26
C ASP A 97 19.65 -15.49 -34.11
N VAL A 98 18.68 -14.68 -33.71
CA VAL A 98 18.78 -13.72 -32.59
C VAL A 98 19.02 -14.45 -31.26
N VAL A 99 18.22 -15.48 -30.95
CA VAL A 99 18.40 -16.32 -29.75
C VAL A 99 19.68 -17.16 -29.84
N GLY A 100 20.20 -17.37 -31.05
CA GLY A 100 21.49 -18.01 -31.24
C GLY A 100 22.69 -17.14 -30.90
N ASN A 101 22.59 -15.85 -31.22
CA ASN A 101 23.62 -14.86 -30.91
C ASN A 101 23.60 -14.43 -29.44
N ILE A 102 22.43 -14.51 -28.79
CA ILE A 102 22.24 -14.19 -27.37
C ILE A 102 21.65 -15.42 -26.67
N PRO A 103 22.50 -16.40 -26.27
CA PRO A 103 22.01 -17.57 -25.56
C PRO A 103 21.42 -17.17 -24.20
N PRO A 104 20.39 -17.88 -23.70
CA PRO A 104 19.85 -17.63 -22.36
C PRO A 104 20.93 -17.91 -21.29
N GLY A 105 20.91 -17.13 -20.21
CA GLY A 105 21.85 -17.29 -19.09
C GLY A 105 21.67 -18.61 -18.32
N GLU A 106 22.69 -18.98 -17.54
CA GLU A 106 22.65 -20.16 -16.67
C GLU A 106 21.52 -20.04 -15.61
N THR A 107 20.61 -21.01 -15.59
CA THR A 107 19.47 -21.02 -14.67
C THR A 107 19.66 -22.06 -13.56
N LEU A 108 19.13 -21.77 -12.37
CA LEU A 108 19.05 -22.67 -11.21
C LEU A 108 20.35 -23.02 -10.48
N ALA A 109 21.47 -22.42 -10.86
CA ALA A 109 22.64 -22.39 -10.00
C ALA A 109 22.36 -21.49 -8.78
N ARG A 110 22.60 -21.99 -7.57
CA ARG A 110 22.57 -21.17 -6.35
C ARG A 110 24.00 -20.72 -6.06
N PRO A 111 24.40 -19.48 -6.40
CA PRO A 111 25.73 -19.01 -6.07
C PRO A 111 25.88 -18.88 -4.55
N VAL A 112 27.10 -19.10 -4.05
CA VAL A 112 27.41 -18.83 -2.65
C VAL A 112 27.41 -17.32 -2.46
N LEU A 113 26.45 -16.80 -1.69
CA LEU A 113 26.31 -15.37 -1.43
C LEU A 113 27.03 -14.95 -0.14
N ARG A 114 27.20 -15.86 0.83
CA ARG A 114 27.84 -15.57 2.11
C ARG A 114 29.19 -16.26 2.23
N ILE A 115 30.25 -15.49 2.50
CA ILE A 115 31.51 -16.06 3.00
C ILE A 115 31.30 -16.37 4.50
N PRO A 116 31.45 -17.64 4.95
CA PRO A 116 31.21 -17.98 6.34
C PRO A 116 32.26 -17.30 7.24
N LYS A 117 31.83 -16.30 8.02
CA LYS A 117 32.64 -15.73 9.12
C LYS A 117 32.58 -16.67 10.32
N MET A 118 33.16 -17.87 10.25
CA MET A 118 33.22 -18.75 11.42
C MET A 118 34.59 -19.41 11.57
N ARG A 119 35.30 -19.07 12.64
CA ARG A 119 36.52 -19.79 13.08
C ARG A 119 36.20 -21.16 13.72
N LYS A 120 34.92 -21.48 14.03
CA LYS A 120 34.54 -22.67 14.84
C LYS A 120 33.21 -23.39 14.49
N ALA A 121 32.56 -23.12 13.34
CA ALA A 121 31.35 -23.89 12.99
C ALA A 121 31.67 -25.16 12.20
N ARG A 122 31.06 -26.27 12.63
CA ARG A 122 31.17 -27.58 11.98
C ARG A 122 30.26 -27.75 10.74
N LYS A 123 29.23 -26.91 10.56
CA LYS A 123 28.32 -26.92 9.40
C LYS A 123 27.97 -25.49 8.97
N ALA A 124 28.30 -25.12 7.74
CA ALA A 124 27.98 -23.81 7.18
C ALA A 124 26.51 -23.75 6.73
N SER A 125 25.62 -23.31 7.63
CA SER A 125 24.24 -22.99 7.25
C SER A 125 24.18 -21.60 6.58
N LYS A 126 23.20 -21.39 5.69
CA LYS A 126 22.88 -20.08 5.08
C LYS A 126 23.87 -19.54 4.01
N LEU A 127 24.78 -20.36 3.48
CA LEU A 127 25.70 -20.00 2.37
C LEU A 127 24.99 -19.35 1.16
N PHE A 128 23.81 -19.87 0.81
CA PHE A 128 23.02 -19.43 -0.35
C PHE A 128 21.96 -18.36 -0.01
N LYS A 129 21.94 -17.82 1.21
CA LYS A 129 20.98 -16.76 1.59
C LYS A 129 21.60 -15.38 1.31
N PRO A 130 20.85 -14.41 0.74
CA PRO A 130 21.35 -13.06 0.53
C PRO A 130 21.79 -12.42 1.86
N LEU A 131 22.77 -11.51 1.83
CA LEU A 131 23.18 -10.77 3.02
C LEU A 131 22.12 -9.72 3.38
N PRO A 132 21.83 -9.53 4.68
CA PRO A 132 21.08 -8.35 5.10
C PRO A 132 21.92 -7.10 4.75
N ILE A 133 21.26 -6.10 4.18
CA ILE A 133 21.87 -4.80 3.90
C ILE A 133 21.65 -3.96 5.15
N GLU A 134 22.73 -3.64 5.85
CA GLU A 134 22.72 -2.83 7.07
C GLU A 134 23.65 -1.65 6.89
N TYR A 135 23.17 -0.46 7.23
CA TYR A 135 23.93 0.77 7.12
C TYR A 135 24.21 1.36 8.51
N PRO A 136 25.38 1.99 8.72
CA PRO A 136 25.65 2.67 9.99
C PRO A 136 24.65 3.81 10.27
N GLU A 137 24.10 4.42 9.22
CA GLU A 137 23.06 5.45 9.27
C GLU A 137 21.75 4.94 9.90
N ASP A 138 21.43 3.65 9.79
CA ASP A 138 20.16 3.10 10.28
C ASP A 138 20.01 3.26 11.80
N LYS A 139 21.12 3.12 12.53
CA LYS A 139 21.14 3.34 13.99
C LYS A 139 20.90 4.81 14.34
N LEU A 140 21.45 5.72 13.54
CA LEU A 140 21.27 7.17 13.73
C LEU A 140 19.83 7.58 13.44
N ARG A 141 19.19 6.97 12.42
CA ARG A 141 17.76 7.18 12.12
C ARG A 141 16.89 6.74 13.30
N SER A 142 17.13 5.55 13.86
CA SER A 142 16.34 5.06 15.00
C SER A 142 16.46 5.96 16.23
N GLU A 143 17.66 6.49 16.50
CA GLU A 143 17.88 7.42 17.61
C GLU A 143 17.16 8.76 17.36
N PHE A 144 17.31 9.35 16.17
CA PHE A 144 16.68 10.62 15.83
C PHE A 144 15.16 10.57 15.89
N PHE A 145 14.53 9.54 15.28
CA PHE A 145 13.07 9.41 15.28
C PHE A 145 12.52 8.91 16.62
N GLY A 146 13.35 8.27 17.44
CA GLY A 146 13.02 7.97 18.84
C GLY A 146 12.87 9.24 19.67
N ASP A 147 13.79 10.19 19.49
CA ASP A 147 13.74 11.49 20.17
C ASP A 147 12.65 12.43 19.61
N HIS A 148 12.34 12.31 18.30
CA HIS A 148 11.43 13.22 17.58
C HIS A 148 10.28 12.46 16.90
N PRO A 149 9.32 11.93 17.67
CA PRO A 149 8.21 11.14 17.10
C PRO A 149 7.36 11.95 16.11
N TRP A 150 7.15 13.25 16.37
CA TRP A 150 6.34 14.12 15.53
C TRP A 150 6.97 14.50 14.19
N GLU A 151 8.26 14.21 13.98
CA GLU A 151 8.86 14.34 12.64
C GLU A 151 8.30 13.31 11.66
N LEU A 152 7.77 12.18 12.15
CA LEU A 152 7.08 11.17 11.33
C LEU A 152 5.72 11.65 10.82
N ALA A 153 5.09 12.61 11.51
CA ALA A 153 3.82 13.18 11.08
C ALA A 153 3.98 14.10 9.85
N ARG A 154 5.21 14.55 9.57
CA ARG A 154 5.47 15.38 8.39
C ARG A 154 5.51 14.50 7.13
N PRO A 155 4.69 14.80 6.12
CA PRO A 155 4.64 13.98 4.91
C PRO A 155 5.99 14.03 4.18
N ARG A 156 6.50 12.86 3.79
CA ARG A 156 7.76 12.72 3.05
C ARG A 156 7.52 12.05 1.70
N LEU A 157 8.04 12.64 0.64
CA LEU A 157 8.03 12.04 -0.69
C LEU A 157 9.17 11.00 -0.79
N VAL A 158 8.81 9.73 -1.01
CA VAL A 158 9.77 8.63 -1.19
C VAL A 158 10.06 8.35 -2.66
N ILE A 159 9.17 8.80 -3.56
CA ILE A 159 9.34 8.64 -5.01
C ILE A 159 10.54 9.49 -5.45
N GLU A 160 11.51 8.83 -6.07
CA GLU A 160 12.73 9.46 -6.60
C GLU A 160 12.44 10.16 -7.93
N ASN A 161 13.15 11.24 -8.23
CA ASN A 161 13.02 11.93 -9.53
C ASN A 161 13.88 11.25 -10.60
N SER A 162 15.20 11.21 -10.37
CA SER A 162 16.19 10.67 -11.32
C SER A 162 16.92 9.42 -10.83
N GLY A 163 16.77 9.09 -9.54
CA GLY A 163 17.56 8.08 -8.82
C GLY A 163 19.03 8.46 -8.56
N ASN A 164 19.49 9.61 -9.09
CA ASN A 164 20.85 10.13 -8.90
C ASN A 164 20.90 11.38 -8.00
N ASP A 165 19.78 11.75 -7.39
CA ASP A 165 19.63 13.00 -6.63
C ASP A 165 20.65 13.08 -5.46
N SER A 166 21.02 11.93 -4.88
CA SER A 166 21.97 11.83 -3.77
C SER A 166 23.41 12.23 -4.11
N LYS A 167 23.82 12.18 -5.39
CA LYS A 167 25.20 12.46 -5.82
C LYS A 167 25.56 13.95 -5.74
N ASN A 168 24.56 14.82 -5.86
CA ASN A 168 24.75 16.26 -5.94
C ASN A 168 24.69 16.95 -4.57
N TYR A 169 24.49 16.19 -3.49
CA TYR A 169 24.34 16.75 -2.15
C TYR A 169 25.69 16.92 -1.46
N ASP A 170 25.95 18.14 -0.99
CA ASP A 170 27.12 18.45 -0.17
C ASP A 170 26.70 18.67 1.28
N TRP A 171 26.95 17.67 2.12
CA TRP A 171 26.59 17.65 3.55
C TRP A 171 27.47 18.57 4.42
N SER A 172 28.27 19.46 3.82
CA SER A 172 28.87 20.63 4.49
C SER A 172 27.82 21.61 5.02
N LYS A 173 26.59 21.58 4.49
CA LYS A 173 25.41 22.30 4.98
C LYS A 173 24.25 21.31 5.16
N ILE A 174 23.32 21.58 6.07
CA ILE A 174 22.16 20.71 6.29
C ILE A 174 21.11 20.85 5.18
N VAL A 175 20.94 22.06 4.65
CA VAL A 175 20.00 22.34 3.57
C VAL A 175 20.63 21.97 2.24
N GLN A 176 19.91 21.16 1.46
CA GLN A 176 20.31 20.74 0.13
C GLN A 176 19.33 21.29 -0.92
N PRO A 177 19.80 21.63 -2.13
CA PRO A 177 18.91 22.07 -3.20
C PRO A 177 17.99 20.92 -3.62
N GLY A 178 16.70 21.21 -3.82
CA GLY A 178 15.70 20.23 -4.28
C GLY A 178 15.26 19.18 -3.25
N LYS A 179 15.92 19.08 -2.09
CA LYS A 179 15.53 18.18 -1.00
C LYS A 179 14.83 18.95 0.11
N GLN A 180 13.73 18.39 0.62
CA GLN A 180 13.06 18.93 1.80
C GLN A 180 13.88 18.66 3.07
N LEU A 181 13.84 19.59 4.02
CA LEU A 181 14.55 19.46 5.30
C LEU A 181 13.83 18.45 6.22
N ASP A 182 14.40 17.26 6.32
CA ASP A 182 13.87 16.10 7.06
C ASP A 182 14.91 15.53 8.05
N GLY A 183 14.52 14.51 8.82
CA GLY A 183 15.45 13.79 9.70
C GLY A 183 16.63 13.15 8.95
N GLU A 184 16.45 12.76 7.68
CA GLU A 184 17.55 12.23 6.86
C GLU A 184 18.65 13.28 6.64
N SER A 185 18.29 14.56 6.52
CA SER A 185 19.30 15.63 6.43
C SER A 185 20.17 15.73 7.69
N VAL A 186 19.59 15.48 8.87
CA VAL A 186 20.31 15.48 10.16
C VAL A 186 21.27 14.29 10.21
N VAL A 187 20.80 13.10 9.85
CA VAL A 187 21.61 11.86 9.87
C VAL A 187 22.82 11.98 8.93
N GLN A 188 22.61 12.48 7.71
CA GLN A 188 23.69 12.65 6.74
C GLN A 188 24.68 13.74 7.18
N ARG A 189 24.18 14.85 7.72
CA ARG A 189 25.00 15.92 8.31
C ARG A 189 25.84 15.40 9.48
N GLN A 190 25.25 14.63 10.39
CA GLN A 190 25.94 13.99 11.51
C GLN A 190 27.05 13.06 11.00
N MET A 191 26.77 12.21 10.01
CA MET A 191 27.76 11.34 9.40
C MET A 191 28.89 12.10 8.72
N TRP A 192 28.58 13.22 8.06
CA TRP A 192 29.58 14.07 7.44
C TRP A 192 30.51 14.69 8.48
N LEU A 193 29.97 15.20 9.59
CA LEU A 193 30.71 15.76 10.72
C LEU A 193 31.62 14.71 11.38
N MET A 194 31.13 13.48 11.53
CA MET A 194 31.94 12.38 12.06
C MET A 194 33.11 12.02 11.13
N LYS A 195 32.90 12.07 9.81
CA LYS A 195 33.93 11.71 8.82
C LYS A 195 34.98 12.80 8.60
N HIS A 196 34.55 14.06 8.47
CA HIS A 196 35.43 15.18 8.08
C HIS A 196 35.95 15.97 9.28
N ALA A 197 35.09 16.25 10.27
CA ALA A 197 35.47 17.00 11.46
C ALA A 197 35.91 16.08 12.62
N SER A 198 35.86 14.75 12.45
CA SER A 198 36.22 13.74 13.45
C SER A 198 35.54 13.92 14.82
N LEU A 199 34.34 14.50 14.81
CA LEU A 199 33.55 14.72 16.02
C LEU A 199 33.02 13.41 16.59
N SER A 200 32.86 13.36 17.91
CA SER A 200 32.17 12.25 18.57
C SER A 200 30.72 12.17 18.09
N LYS A 201 30.15 10.96 18.10
CA LYS A 201 28.77 10.73 17.65
C LYS A 201 27.76 11.67 18.32
N ALA A 202 27.90 11.89 19.63
CA ALA A 202 27.03 12.77 20.41
C ALA A 202 27.21 14.25 20.06
N SER A 203 28.46 14.72 19.95
CA SER A 203 28.73 16.13 19.59
C SER A 203 28.27 16.44 18.16
N ALA A 204 28.50 15.52 17.22
CA ALA A 204 28.02 15.64 15.84
C ALA A 204 26.49 15.64 15.79
N TYR A 205 25.82 14.85 16.62
CA TYR A 205 24.36 14.83 16.74
C TYR A 205 23.82 16.18 17.25
N ASP A 206 24.39 16.71 18.33
CA ASP A 206 23.96 17.98 18.91
C ASP A 206 24.13 19.15 17.94
N GLN A 207 25.23 19.19 17.19
CA GLN A 207 25.46 20.22 16.19
C GLN A 207 24.42 20.13 15.06
N ALA A 208 24.25 18.95 14.46
CA ALA A 208 23.29 18.75 13.37
C ALA A 208 21.85 19.04 13.83
N ARG A 209 21.51 18.67 15.06
CA ARG A 209 20.20 18.90 15.68
C ARG A 209 19.92 20.39 15.92
N ARG A 210 20.91 21.16 16.40
CA ARG A 210 20.77 22.62 16.57
C ARG A 210 20.57 23.32 15.23
N GLU A 211 21.33 22.95 14.20
CA GLU A 211 21.16 23.47 12.84
C GLU A 211 19.72 23.17 12.34
N PHE A 212 19.25 21.95 12.56
CA PHE A 212 17.89 21.54 12.20
C PHE A 212 16.81 22.36 12.91
N TYR A 213 16.92 22.56 14.23
CA TYR A 213 15.97 23.35 15.00
C TYR A 213 15.92 24.80 14.54
N GLN A 214 17.06 25.41 14.25
CA GLN A 214 17.12 26.78 13.73
C GLN A 214 16.33 26.88 12.41
N HIS A 215 16.54 25.95 11.48
CA HIS A 215 15.82 25.98 10.22
C HIS A 215 14.31 25.71 10.37
N ARG A 216 13.91 24.83 11.29
CA ARG A 216 12.48 24.58 11.57
C ARG A 216 11.80 25.79 12.18
N HIS A 217 12.44 26.41 13.16
CA HIS A 217 11.96 27.64 13.78
C HIS A 217 11.78 28.77 12.75
N LEU A 218 12.78 28.97 11.89
CA LEU A 218 12.69 29.98 10.83
C LEU A 218 11.61 29.67 9.80
N SER A 219 11.37 28.40 9.48
CA SER A 219 10.30 28.00 8.58
C SER A 219 8.92 28.31 9.15
N GLU A 220 8.70 28.04 10.44
CA GLU A 220 7.44 28.33 11.12
C GLU A 220 7.19 29.84 11.24
N ILE A 221 8.21 30.60 11.66
CA ILE A 221 8.13 32.07 11.72
C ILE A 221 7.80 32.64 10.34
N ARG A 222 8.48 32.17 9.29
CA ARG A 222 8.24 32.65 7.92
C ARG A 222 6.80 32.42 7.49
N GLN A 223 6.22 31.25 7.79
CA GLN A 223 4.83 30.96 7.44
C GLN A 223 3.84 31.86 8.19
N ARG A 224 4.10 32.11 9.49
CA ARG A 224 3.27 33.01 10.30
C ARG A 224 3.31 34.44 9.78
N ILE A 225 4.51 34.99 9.61
CA ILE A 225 4.71 36.36 9.12
C ILE A 225 4.10 36.52 7.73
N ALA A 226 4.34 35.58 6.81
CA ALA A 226 3.77 35.65 5.46
C ALA A 226 2.24 35.71 5.46
N LYS A 227 1.57 34.99 6.38
CA LYS A 227 0.12 35.06 6.53
C LYS A 227 -0.33 36.42 7.07
N GLU A 228 0.36 36.94 8.09
CA GLU A 228 0.06 38.25 8.69
C GLU A 228 0.24 39.39 7.68
N GLU A 229 1.35 39.38 6.95
CA GLU A 229 1.63 40.35 5.88
C GLU A 229 0.57 40.28 4.78
N ALA A 230 0.17 39.07 4.36
CA ALA A 230 -0.89 38.88 3.36
C ALA A 230 -2.24 39.44 3.84
N LEU A 231 -2.63 39.17 5.09
CA LEU A 231 -3.85 39.73 5.68
C LEU A 231 -3.79 41.26 5.76
N HIS A 232 -2.63 41.81 6.14
CA HIS A 232 -2.44 43.24 6.24
C HIS A 232 -2.60 43.95 4.89
N VAL A 233 -2.18 43.34 3.78
CA VAL A 233 -2.41 43.87 2.42
C VAL A 233 -3.80 43.56 1.84
N GLY A 234 -4.69 42.98 2.65
CA GLY A 234 -6.08 42.71 2.27
C GLY A 234 -6.31 41.38 1.55
N ALA A 235 -5.36 40.44 1.58
CA ALA A 235 -5.62 39.07 1.11
C ALA A 235 -6.58 38.36 2.07
N TYR A 236 -7.54 37.62 1.54
CA TYR A 236 -8.45 36.79 2.31
C TYR A 236 -8.11 35.31 2.13
N PHE A 237 -8.22 34.53 3.21
CA PHE A 237 -8.04 33.08 3.20
C PHE A 237 -9.39 32.40 3.41
N GLY A 238 -9.57 31.22 2.82
CA GLY A 238 -10.73 30.37 3.11
C GLY A 238 -10.66 29.74 4.50
N LYS A 239 -11.50 28.73 4.72
CA LYS A 239 -11.56 27.97 5.98
C LYS A 239 -10.19 27.42 6.36
N GLY A 240 -9.81 27.61 7.61
CA GLY A 240 -8.55 27.09 8.14
C GLY A 240 -8.60 25.57 8.34
N PRO A 241 -7.43 24.91 8.48
CA PRO A 241 -7.38 23.48 8.80
C PRO A 241 -8.16 23.10 10.07
N LEU A 242 -8.19 23.98 11.08
CA LEU A 242 -8.94 23.76 12.33
C LEU A 242 -10.46 23.72 12.11
N GLU A 243 -10.98 24.66 11.31
CA GLU A 243 -12.41 24.73 10.99
C GLU A 243 -12.84 23.54 10.14
N ILE A 244 -12.03 23.17 9.15
CA ILE A 244 -12.24 21.96 8.35
C ILE A 244 -12.20 20.70 9.23
N GLY A 245 -11.30 20.65 10.22
CA GLY A 245 -11.23 19.57 11.20
C GLY A 245 -12.52 19.43 12.00
N MET A 246 -13.01 20.53 12.58
CA MET A 246 -14.27 20.55 13.33
C MET A 246 -15.45 20.08 12.49
N GLU A 247 -15.55 20.53 11.23
CA GLU A 247 -16.64 20.08 10.34
C GLU A 247 -16.60 18.58 10.05
N LEU A 248 -15.41 17.98 9.96
CA LEU A 248 -15.27 16.55 9.76
C LEU A 248 -15.65 15.79 11.04
N GLU A 249 -15.22 16.29 12.20
CA GLU A 249 -15.57 15.75 13.51
C GLU A 249 -17.09 15.77 13.73
N ASP A 250 -17.74 16.91 13.47
CA ASP A 250 -19.20 17.06 13.55
C ASP A 250 -19.93 16.05 12.66
N ARG A 251 -19.49 15.87 11.41
CA ARG A 251 -20.08 14.87 10.50
C ARG A 251 -19.93 13.45 11.05
N THR A 252 -18.77 13.11 11.59
CA THR A 252 -18.56 11.79 12.19
C THR A 252 -19.35 11.61 13.48
N TRP A 253 -19.51 12.67 14.27
CA TRP A 253 -20.30 12.68 15.50
C TRP A 253 -21.79 12.45 15.22
N GLU A 254 -22.37 13.13 14.22
CA GLU A 254 -23.77 12.90 13.85
C GLU A 254 -24.00 11.49 13.32
N ASN A 255 -23.05 10.94 12.56
CA ASN A 255 -23.10 9.54 12.12
C ASN A 255 -23.05 8.57 13.32
N TRP A 256 -22.17 8.83 14.29
CA TRP A 256 -22.08 8.04 15.52
C TRP A 256 -23.35 8.16 16.36
N LYS A 257 -23.91 9.37 16.49
CA LYS A 257 -25.15 9.62 17.23
C LYS A 257 -26.32 8.83 16.64
N ALA A 258 -26.50 8.85 15.32
CA ALA A 258 -27.54 8.08 14.65
C ALA A 258 -27.37 6.55 14.83
N TRP A 259 -26.12 6.07 14.84
CA TRP A 259 -25.85 4.67 15.15
C TRP A 259 -26.17 4.35 16.62
N ALA A 260 -25.73 5.19 17.55
CA ALA A 260 -25.93 4.99 18.99
C ALA A 260 -27.41 5.02 19.36
N THR A 261 -28.21 5.94 18.81
CA THR A 261 -29.66 5.97 19.03
C THR A 261 -30.32 4.68 18.55
N LYS A 262 -29.93 4.19 17.36
CA LYS A 262 -30.45 2.93 16.84
C LYS A 262 -30.07 1.74 17.73
N GLN A 263 -28.84 1.70 18.23
CA GLN A 263 -28.42 0.63 19.15
C GLN A 263 -29.17 0.69 20.48
N ILE A 264 -29.40 1.89 21.03
CA ILE A 264 -30.21 2.06 22.24
C ILE A 264 -31.66 1.58 21.99
N GLU A 265 -32.26 1.94 20.86
CA GLU A 265 -33.61 1.47 20.47
C GLU A 265 -33.66 -0.06 20.31
N ASP A 266 -32.68 -0.64 19.62
CA ASP A 266 -32.56 -2.09 19.43
C ASP A 266 -32.43 -2.80 20.80
N GLU A 267 -31.58 -2.30 21.70
CA GLU A 267 -31.39 -2.84 23.05
C GLU A 267 -32.66 -2.72 23.90
N GLN A 268 -33.32 -1.56 23.89
CA GLN A 268 -34.59 -1.36 24.58
C GLN A 268 -35.67 -2.31 24.05
N SER A 269 -35.74 -2.51 22.73
CA SER A 269 -36.68 -3.43 22.10
C SER A 269 -36.40 -4.89 22.49
N MET A 270 -35.12 -5.30 22.52
CA MET A 270 -34.72 -6.64 22.96
C MET A 270 -35.03 -6.84 24.44
N ARG A 271 -34.76 -5.85 25.29
CA ARG A 271 -35.10 -5.88 26.72
C ARG A 271 -36.61 -6.00 26.92
N ALA A 272 -37.41 -5.24 26.17
CA ALA A 272 -38.86 -5.34 26.20
C ALA A 272 -39.36 -6.73 25.73
N GLN A 273 -38.75 -7.30 24.69
CA GLN A 273 -39.08 -8.66 24.22
C GLN A 273 -38.75 -9.73 25.27
N MET A 274 -37.58 -9.64 25.92
CA MET A 274 -37.17 -10.54 27.00
C MET A 274 -38.08 -10.44 28.23
N PHE A 275 -38.53 -9.23 28.57
CA PHE A 275 -39.46 -9.00 29.69
C PHE A 275 -40.90 -9.38 29.34
N SER A 276 -41.29 -9.40 28.06
CA SER A 276 -42.64 -9.80 27.61
C SER A 276 -42.93 -11.31 27.64
N GLY A 277 -42.05 -12.12 28.23
CA GLY A 277 -42.29 -13.55 28.45
C GLY A 277 -43.20 -13.79 29.66
N GLN A 278 -44.45 -14.20 29.39
CA GLN A 278 -45.48 -14.60 30.37
C GLN A 278 -45.82 -13.56 31.46
N GLN A 279 -46.69 -12.61 31.10
CA GLN A 279 -47.69 -12.17 32.07
C GLN A 279 -49.03 -12.77 31.64
N GLU A 280 -49.43 -13.84 32.36
CA GLU A 280 -50.82 -14.26 32.44
C GLU A 280 -51.70 -13.03 32.67
N GLU A 281 -52.85 -13.00 31.99
CA GLU A 281 -53.87 -11.96 32.14
C GLU A 281 -54.17 -11.70 33.63
N GLY A 282 -53.72 -10.56 34.16
CA GLY A 282 -54.14 -10.14 35.48
C GLY A 282 -53.26 -9.07 36.10
N LEU A 283 -53.80 -7.85 36.16
CA LEU A 283 -53.43 -6.72 37.04
C LEU A 283 -52.43 -5.68 36.46
N GLY A 284 -53.00 -4.70 35.76
CA GLY A 284 -52.99 -3.30 36.20
C GLY A 284 -51.65 -2.59 36.48
N ALA A 285 -51.31 -1.71 35.54
CA ALA A 285 -50.80 -0.33 35.74
C ALA A 285 -49.51 -0.11 36.55
N GLY A 286 -48.48 0.35 35.82
CA GLY A 286 -47.53 1.37 36.27
C GLY A 286 -46.38 0.88 37.16
N ALA A 287 -45.25 0.52 36.54
CA ALA A 287 -43.97 0.45 37.24
C ALA A 287 -42.97 1.39 36.54
N ASP A 288 -42.88 2.62 37.06
CA ASP A 288 -41.72 3.48 36.87
C ASP A 288 -40.52 2.78 37.53
N MET A 289 -39.59 2.29 36.71
CA MET A 289 -38.32 1.75 37.17
C MET A 289 -37.55 2.86 37.89
N SER A 290 -37.14 2.60 39.13
CA SER A 290 -36.40 3.59 39.92
C SER A 290 -34.97 3.75 39.41
N ASN A 291 -34.40 4.95 39.55
CA ASN A 291 -33.07 5.29 39.02
C ASN A 291 -31.94 4.35 39.53
N ALA A 292 -32.13 3.77 40.73
CA ALA A 292 -31.19 2.82 41.33
C ALA A 292 -31.20 1.43 40.67
N GLU A 293 -32.35 0.98 40.14
CA GLU A 293 -32.43 -0.27 39.36
C GLU A 293 -31.87 -0.09 37.94
N TYR A 294 -31.86 1.14 37.44
CA TYR A 294 -31.16 1.49 36.20
C TYR A 294 -29.64 1.40 36.39
N ASP A 295 -29.10 1.99 37.47
CA ASP A 295 -27.66 1.97 37.75
C ASP A 295 -27.12 0.55 37.99
N GLN A 296 -27.89 -0.34 38.64
CA GLN A 296 -27.50 -1.75 38.80
C GLN A 296 -27.51 -2.52 37.48
N ALA A 297 -28.46 -2.25 36.58
CA ALA A 297 -28.51 -2.91 35.27
C ALA A 297 -27.36 -2.48 34.34
N VAL A 298 -26.82 -1.27 34.54
CA VAL A 298 -25.66 -0.76 33.80
C VAL A 298 -24.35 -1.40 34.30
N ASP A 299 -24.23 -1.70 35.59
CA ASP A 299 -23.04 -2.34 36.18
C ASP A 299 -22.93 -3.84 35.85
N GLU A 300 -24.05 -4.51 35.58
CA GLU A 300 -24.08 -5.92 35.12
C GLU A 300 -23.68 -6.12 33.64
N LEU A 301 -23.62 -5.05 32.84
CA LEU A 301 -23.17 -5.09 31.45
C LEU A 301 -21.63 -5.06 31.35
N GLN A 302 -20.97 -6.14 31.79
CA GLN A 302 -19.60 -6.45 31.36
C GLN A 302 -19.55 -6.93 29.89
N PRO A 303 -18.43 -6.73 29.17
CA PRO A 303 -18.42 -6.66 27.71
C PRO A 303 -18.41 -8.06 27.09
N VAL A 304 -19.58 -8.62 26.82
CA VAL A 304 -19.72 -9.82 26.00
C VAL A 304 -20.44 -9.43 24.73
N VAL A 305 -19.69 -9.23 23.65
CA VAL A 305 -20.22 -9.04 22.30
C VAL A 305 -20.64 -10.41 21.76
N PRO A 306 -21.94 -10.71 21.56
CA PRO A 306 -22.35 -11.97 20.97
C PRO A 306 -22.40 -11.82 19.44
N ASN A 307 -21.47 -12.52 18.79
CA ASN A 307 -21.63 -13.18 17.48
C ASN A 307 -22.11 -12.33 16.28
N ASN A 308 -21.15 -11.76 15.53
CA ASN A 308 -21.38 -11.19 14.21
C ASN A 308 -20.92 -12.16 13.10
N PRO A 309 -21.81 -12.76 12.29
CA PRO A 309 -21.42 -13.63 11.18
C PRO A 309 -20.92 -12.88 9.91
N GLN A 310 -20.85 -11.55 9.93
CA GLN A 310 -20.21 -10.77 8.87
C GLN A 310 -19.32 -9.69 9.47
N GLY A 311 -18.02 -9.98 9.54
CA GLY A 311 -16.97 -9.18 10.17
C GLY A 311 -16.81 -7.74 9.68
N GLN A 312 -17.79 -6.88 10.01
CA GLN A 312 -17.54 -5.47 10.19
C GLN A 312 -16.76 -5.32 11.51
N ARG A 313 -15.54 -4.81 11.37
CA ARG A 313 -14.70 -4.47 12.52
C ARG A 313 -15.42 -3.37 13.31
N PRO A 314 -15.50 -3.46 14.65
CA PRO A 314 -15.97 -2.35 15.45
C PRO A 314 -15.07 -1.14 15.15
N MET A 315 -15.67 -0.03 14.74
CA MET A 315 -14.97 1.26 14.69
C MET A 315 -14.76 1.67 16.14
N GLY A 316 -13.59 1.30 16.68
CA GLY A 316 -13.23 1.54 18.06
C GLY A 316 -13.23 3.03 18.37
N GLY A 317 -14.10 3.44 19.28
CA GLY A 317 -13.96 4.67 20.03
C GLY A 317 -12.80 4.51 21.02
N VAL A 318 -11.86 5.45 21.01
CA VAL A 318 -10.82 5.56 22.02
C VAL A 318 -11.53 5.89 23.34
N ALA A 319 -11.30 5.05 24.36
CA ALA A 319 -11.77 5.31 25.71
C ALA A 319 -11.24 6.68 26.17
N ALA A 320 -12.16 7.58 26.52
CA ALA A 320 -11.82 8.74 27.32
C ALA A 320 -11.27 8.24 28.66
N HIS A 321 -10.04 8.64 28.98
CA HIS A 321 -9.46 8.45 30.31
C HIS A 321 -10.18 9.36 31.33
N PRO A 322 -10.18 8.96 32.62
CA PRO A 322 -10.99 9.60 33.68
C PRO A 322 -10.69 11.08 33.93
#